data_AF-A0A7J8FDC7-F1
#
_entry.id   AF-A0A7J8FDC7-F1
#
_cell.length_a   1.000
_cell.length_b   1.000
_cell.length_c   1.000
_cell.angle_alpha   90.00
_cell.angle_beta   90.00
_cell.angle_gamma   90.00
#
_symmetry.space_group_name_H-M   'P 1'
#
loop_
_entity.id
_entity.type
_entity.pdbx_description
1 polymer ?
#
loop_
_entity_poly.entity_id
_entity_poly.type
_entity_poly.pdbx_seq_one_letter_code
_entity_poly.pdbx_strand_id
1 'polypeptide(L)'
;MASGTTTYLGAAQHTVQCFTAAGHPCPRYSNPADFYVDLTSIDRRSREQEVATREKVQSLAALFQEKVCDFDDFLWRAEAREPGVGSCAESLTLQKDINNLLTATKLPGPVQQFTTLIRRQISNDFRDLPTLLIHGVEACLMSLIIGFLYYGHGASKLSLMDTKALLFMIGALILFNVILDVTTKCHSERAMLYYEPEDRLYTAGPYFVAKILGALPEHCAYIIIYGMPTYWLANLRPSPEPFLLHFLLVWLAVFCCRTMALCVAALLPTFHMSAFFGNALYTSFYLTGGFLISLDNPWTGEACSPHLVKLFEAFWILSALAQG
;
A
#
# COMPACT_ATOMS: atom_id res chain seq x y z
N MET A 1 20.78 4.64 26.90
CA MET A 1 21.30 5.54 25.84
C MET A 1 20.59 6.88 25.97
N ALA A 2 21.32 7.98 25.84
CA ALA A 2 20.79 9.34 25.90
C ALA A 2 21.26 10.11 24.68
N SER A 3 20.33 10.68 23.90
CA SER A 3 20.62 11.50 22.71
C SER A 3 21.62 10.86 21.71
N GLY A 4 21.52 9.54 21.51
CA GLY A 4 22.41 8.78 20.61
C GLY A 4 23.74 8.32 21.22
N THR A 5 24.05 8.71 22.46
CA THR A 5 25.24 8.26 23.20
C THR A 5 24.92 7.14 24.19
N THR A 6 25.78 6.11 24.23
CA THR A 6 25.67 5.01 25.19
C THR A 6 26.22 5.43 26.54
N THR A 7 25.33 5.54 27.52
CA THR A 7 25.65 5.92 28.91
C THR A 7 26.01 4.72 29.78
N TYR A 8 25.40 3.57 29.52
CA TYR A 8 25.69 2.31 30.20
C TYR A 8 25.23 1.14 29.34
N LEU A 9 25.98 0.04 29.36
CA LEU A 9 25.64 -1.22 28.72
C LEU A 9 26.27 -2.37 29.53
N GLY A 10 25.44 -3.30 30.02
CA GLY A 10 25.88 -4.39 30.87
C GLY A 10 24.72 -5.06 31.62
N ALA A 11 25.05 -6.04 32.48
CA ALA A 11 24.07 -6.75 33.30
C ALA A 11 23.39 -5.81 34.31
N ALA A 12 22.07 -5.96 34.49
CA ALA A 12 21.28 -5.12 35.40
C ALA A 12 21.80 -5.11 36.85
N GLN A 13 22.43 -6.21 37.29
CA GLN A 13 23.01 -6.35 38.63
C GLN A 13 24.19 -5.38 38.85
N HIS A 14 24.92 -5.03 37.79
CA HIS A 14 26.12 -4.19 37.86
C HIS A 14 25.81 -2.71 37.62
N THR A 15 24.59 -2.39 37.20
CA THR A 15 24.16 -1.01 36.94
C THR A 15 24.29 -0.14 38.19
N VAL A 16 23.76 -0.59 39.33
CA VAL A 16 23.80 0.17 40.59
C VAL A 16 25.24 0.41 41.03
N GLN A 17 26.11 -0.60 40.92
CA GLN A 17 27.51 -0.50 41.31
C GLN A 17 28.28 0.48 40.42
N CYS A 18 28.05 0.43 39.10
CA CYS A 18 28.68 1.31 38.13
C CYS A 18 28.30 2.78 38.35
N PHE A 19 27.00 3.08 38.47
CA PHE A 19 26.54 4.45 38.73
C PHE A 19 26.91 4.96 40.12
N THR A 20 26.99 4.07 41.13
CA THR A 20 27.52 4.42 42.45
C THR A 20 29.00 4.80 42.37
N ALA A 21 29.80 4.06 41.59
CA ALA A 21 31.20 4.39 41.35
C ALA A 21 31.38 5.70 40.55
N ALA A 22 30.41 6.05 39.71
CA ALA A 22 30.36 7.34 39.01
C ALA A 22 29.84 8.51 39.88
N GLY A 23 29.57 8.27 41.18
CA GLY A 23 29.14 9.32 42.13
C GLY A 23 27.63 9.52 42.22
N HIS A 24 26.82 8.58 41.70
CA HIS A 24 25.36 8.66 41.71
C HIS A 24 24.72 7.40 42.31
N PRO A 25 24.72 7.25 43.65
CA PRO A 25 24.05 6.14 44.33
C PRO A 25 22.52 6.25 44.20
N CYS A 26 21.86 5.12 44.01
CA CYS A 26 20.40 5.06 43.99
C CYS A 26 19.84 5.12 45.43
N PRO A 27 18.82 5.95 45.71
CA PRO A 27 18.11 5.94 46.98
C PRO A 27 17.42 4.59 47.29
N ARG A 28 17.31 4.23 48.58
CA ARG A 28 16.79 2.92 49.04
C ARG A 28 15.32 2.63 48.69
N TYR A 29 14.51 3.65 48.45
CA TYR A 29 13.08 3.53 48.14
C TYR A 29 12.74 4.01 46.71
N SER A 30 13.74 4.10 45.85
CA SER A 30 13.56 4.49 44.44
C SER A 30 13.83 3.29 43.54
N ASN A 31 13.05 3.18 42.46
CA ASN A 31 13.31 2.18 41.43
C ASN A 31 14.63 2.54 40.71
N PRO A 32 15.66 1.67 40.72
CA PRO A 32 16.94 1.97 40.07
C PRO A 32 16.81 2.27 38.57
N ALA A 33 15.91 1.56 37.87
CA ALA A 33 15.72 1.79 36.43
C ALA A 33 15.19 3.20 36.14
N ASP A 34 14.20 3.64 36.93
CA ASP A 34 13.58 4.97 36.81
C ASP A 34 14.59 6.06 37.17
N PHE A 35 15.29 5.90 38.31
CA PHE A 35 16.29 6.86 38.78
C PHE A 35 17.44 7.06 37.78
N TYR A 36 17.94 5.99 37.15
CA TYR A 36 19.01 6.11 36.17
C TYR A 36 18.53 6.60 34.80
N VAL A 37 17.26 6.38 34.43
CA VAL A 37 16.65 7.02 33.25
C VAL A 37 16.54 8.52 33.48
N ASP A 38 16.03 8.96 34.63
CA ASP A 38 15.96 10.38 34.98
C ASP A 38 17.35 11.03 34.96
N LEU A 39 18.34 10.35 35.53
CA LEU A 39 19.72 10.83 35.60
C LEU A 39 20.41 10.92 34.23
N THR A 40 20.01 10.08 33.27
CA THR A 40 20.57 10.08 31.91
C THR A 40 19.72 10.86 30.90
N SER A 41 18.53 11.32 31.29
CA SER A 41 17.68 12.16 30.46
C SER A 41 18.14 13.63 30.45
N ILE A 42 18.00 14.30 29.32
CA ILE A 42 18.30 15.74 29.19
C ILE A 42 17.00 16.51 29.45
N ASP A 43 16.99 17.34 30.50
CA ASP A 43 15.84 18.19 30.81
C ASP A 43 15.88 19.47 29.97
N ARG A 44 14.82 19.71 29.18
CA ARG A 44 14.68 20.87 28.28
C ARG A 44 13.80 21.99 28.84
N ARG A 45 13.39 21.91 30.11
CA ARG A 45 12.49 22.90 30.74
C ARG A 45 13.12 24.30 30.84
N SER A 46 14.43 24.39 31.05
CA SER A 46 15.18 25.65 31.01
C SER A 46 16.52 25.47 30.31
N ARG A 47 17.03 26.56 29.70
CA ARG A 47 18.31 26.54 28.97
C ARG A 47 19.48 26.22 29.90
N GLU A 48 19.43 26.65 31.15
CA GLU A 48 20.45 26.37 32.16
C GLU A 48 20.44 24.90 32.58
N GLN A 49 19.25 24.31 32.79
CA GLN A 49 19.12 22.89 33.11
C GLN A 49 19.49 21.99 31.93
N GLU A 50 19.21 22.41 30.70
CA GLU A 50 19.59 21.67 29.50
C GLU A 50 21.12 21.58 29.37
N VAL A 51 21.84 22.69 29.57
CA VAL A 51 23.31 22.69 29.52
C VAL A 51 23.89 21.82 30.64
N ALA A 52 23.40 21.98 31.88
CA ALA A 52 23.89 21.21 33.02
C ALA A 52 23.62 19.69 32.89
N THR A 53 22.42 19.30 32.45
CA THR A 53 22.07 17.88 32.25
C THR A 53 22.83 17.29 31.06
N ARG A 54 23.04 18.05 29.99
CA ARG A 54 23.83 17.60 28.84
C ARG A 54 25.30 17.38 29.20
N GLU A 55 25.92 18.28 29.95
CA GLU A 55 27.30 18.11 30.44
C GLU A 55 27.42 16.88 31.35
N LYS A 56 26.42 16.66 32.22
CA LYS A 56 26.35 15.47 33.08
C LYS A 56 26.23 14.17 32.27
N VAL A 57 25.39 14.14 31.24
CA VAL A 57 25.27 12.97 30.35
C VAL A 57 26.56 12.71 29.58
N GLN A 58 27.25 13.77 29.13
CA GLN A 58 28.53 13.65 28.43
C GLN A 58 29.64 13.15 29.36
N SER A 59 29.71 13.63 30.59
CA SER A 59 30.70 13.16 31.57
C SER A 59 30.45 11.70 31.94
N LEU A 60 29.20 11.29 32.11
CA LEU A 60 28.85 9.88 32.34
C LEU A 60 29.18 8.99 31.15
N ALA A 61 28.92 9.45 29.92
CA ALA A 61 29.29 8.72 28.72
C ALA A 61 30.80 8.61 28.56
N ALA A 62 31.57 9.66 28.87
CA ALA A 62 33.03 9.65 28.86
C ALA A 62 33.60 8.69 29.93
N LEU A 63 33.06 8.75 31.16
CA LEU A 63 33.42 7.82 32.23
C LEU A 63 33.10 6.38 31.85
N PHE A 64 31.96 6.13 31.19
CA PHE A 64 31.63 4.80 30.70
C PHE A 64 32.61 4.35 29.60
N GLN A 65 32.94 5.21 28.63
CA GLN A 65 33.92 4.91 27.60
C GLN A 65 35.32 4.63 28.18
N GLU A 66 35.78 5.42 29.15
CA GLU A 66 37.06 5.22 29.83
C GLU A 66 37.07 3.90 30.63
N LYS A 67 36.01 3.66 31.43
CA LYS A 67 35.86 2.42 32.20
C LYS A 67 35.75 1.18 31.30
N VAL A 68 35.22 1.32 30.09
CA VAL A 68 35.13 0.26 29.07
C VAL A 68 36.44 0.09 28.31
N CYS A 69 37.25 1.15 28.14
CA CYS A 69 38.59 1.08 27.56
C CYS A 69 39.63 0.48 28.52
N ASP A 70 39.49 0.69 29.84
CA ASP A 70 40.44 0.20 30.85
C ASP A 70 40.13 -1.22 31.37
N PHE A 71 38.91 -1.74 31.17
CA PHE A 71 38.55 -3.11 31.54
C PHE A 71 38.52 -4.01 30.30
N ASP A 72 39.67 -4.60 29.97
CA ASP A 72 39.76 -5.80 29.11
C ASP A 72 39.14 -7.05 29.78
N ASP A 73 38.74 -6.96 31.05
CA ASP A 73 38.27 -8.10 31.85
C ASP A 73 36.75 -8.11 32.11
N PHE A 74 36.12 -9.13 31.51
CA PHE A 74 35.06 -9.99 32.05
C PHE A 74 33.55 -9.68 31.92
N LEU A 75 33.07 -8.66 31.21
CA LEU A 75 31.60 -8.50 31.04
C LEU A 75 31.07 -8.21 29.63
N TRP A 76 31.95 -8.02 28.64
CA TRP A 76 31.52 -7.70 27.27
C TRP A 76 31.78 -8.81 26.23
N ARG A 77 32.63 -9.80 26.53
CA ARG A 77 32.64 -11.06 25.79
C ARG A 77 31.62 -11.99 26.44
N ALA A 78 30.53 -12.27 25.73
CA ALA A 78 29.79 -13.52 25.98
C ALA A 78 30.83 -14.65 26.06
N GLU A 79 30.87 -15.34 27.22
CA GLU A 79 31.82 -16.37 27.63
C GLU A 79 32.71 -16.95 26.50
N ALA A 80 33.85 -16.31 26.24
CA ALA A 80 34.97 -16.93 25.55
C ALA A 80 35.92 -17.46 26.63
N ARG A 81 35.56 -18.59 27.22
CA ARG A 81 36.38 -19.32 28.19
C ARG A 81 37.52 -19.99 27.42
N GLU A 82 38.66 -19.30 27.29
CA GLU A 82 39.92 -19.90 26.85
C GLU A 82 40.73 -20.30 28.08
N PRO A 83 41.02 -21.59 28.32
CA PRO A 83 42.17 -21.99 29.10
C PRO A 83 43.31 -22.34 28.13
N GLY A 84 44.43 -21.62 28.23
CA GLY A 84 45.79 -22.10 28.00
C GLY A 84 46.11 -22.82 26.68
N VAL A 85 46.95 -22.17 25.88
CA VAL A 85 47.85 -22.73 24.84
C VAL A 85 47.91 -24.27 24.82
N GLY A 86 47.17 -24.88 23.89
CA GLY A 86 47.27 -26.31 23.60
C GLY A 86 46.02 -26.89 22.97
N SER A 87 46.05 -27.04 21.63
CA SER A 87 45.14 -27.86 20.82
C SER A 87 43.70 -27.35 20.64
N CYS A 88 43.40 -27.03 19.38
CA CYS A 88 42.07 -26.73 18.84
C CYS A 88 41.17 -27.99 18.84
N ALA A 89 40.66 -28.38 20.01
CA ALA A 89 39.76 -29.52 20.14
C ALA A 89 38.86 -29.39 21.38
N GLU A 90 37.79 -28.58 21.28
CA GLU A 90 36.44 -28.82 21.85
C GLU A 90 35.64 -27.53 21.99
N SER A 91 34.88 -27.20 20.94
CA SER A 91 33.55 -26.56 21.06
C SER A 91 32.72 -26.80 19.80
N LEU A 92 32.81 -28.04 19.26
CA LEU A 92 32.02 -28.52 18.13
C LEU A 92 30.51 -28.65 18.43
N THR A 93 30.08 -28.46 19.68
CA THR A 93 28.66 -28.52 20.08
C THR A 93 27.98 -27.15 20.00
N LEU A 94 28.58 -26.09 20.54
CA LEU A 94 28.04 -24.72 20.48
C LEU A 94 28.13 -24.11 19.07
N GLN A 95 29.18 -24.44 18.33
CA GLN A 95 29.31 -24.05 16.93
C GLN A 95 28.31 -24.82 16.03
N LYS A 96 27.85 -26.01 16.42
CA LYS A 96 26.80 -26.75 15.70
C LYS A 96 25.43 -26.10 15.88
N ASP A 97 25.11 -25.62 17.08
CA ASP A 97 23.83 -24.94 17.33
C ASP A 97 23.80 -23.53 16.71
N ILE A 98 24.90 -22.80 16.73
CA ILE A 98 25.03 -21.51 16.04
C ILE A 98 25.00 -21.71 14.52
N ASN A 99 25.70 -22.71 13.98
CA ASN A 99 25.66 -23.01 12.54
C ASN A 99 24.29 -23.54 12.08
N ASN A 100 23.54 -24.22 12.95
CA ASN A 100 22.17 -24.65 12.69
C ASN A 100 21.16 -23.48 12.80
N LEU A 101 21.41 -22.49 13.64
CA LEU A 101 20.64 -21.23 13.72
C LEU A 101 20.96 -20.26 12.55
N LEU A 102 22.20 -20.27 12.06
CA LEU A 102 22.68 -19.49 10.91
C LEU A 102 22.51 -20.19 9.57
N THR A 103 21.91 -21.40 9.53
CA THR A 103 21.37 -21.93 8.28
C THR A 103 20.32 -20.95 7.81
N ALA A 104 20.73 -20.02 6.95
CA ALA A 104 19.90 -18.97 6.40
C ALA A 104 18.58 -19.62 5.98
N THR A 105 17.52 -19.29 6.71
CA THR A 105 16.16 -19.73 6.40
C THR A 105 15.95 -19.33 4.96
N LYS A 106 16.04 -20.30 4.03
CA LYS A 106 15.97 -20.00 2.60
C LYS A 106 14.66 -19.27 2.40
N LEU A 107 14.73 -18.00 1.97
CA LEU A 107 13.52 -17.24 1.70
C LEU A 107 12.70 -18.04 0.68
N PRO A 108 11.38 -18.14 0.86
CA PRO A 108 10.53 -18.85 -0.08
C PRO A 108 10.74 -18.28 -1.49
N GLY A 109 10.71 -19.15 -2.49
CA GLY A 109 10.90 -18.73 -3.88
C GLY A 109 9.85 -17.67 -4.29
N PRO A 110 10.15 -16.80 -5.27
CA PRO A 110 9.29 -15.67 -5.64
C PRO A 110 7.88 -16.12 -6.08
N VAL A 111 7.76 -17.31 -6.67
CA VAL A 111 6.47 -17.91 -7.07
C VAL A 111 5.65 -18.32 -5.85
N GLN A 112 6.29 -18.86 -4.81
CA GLN A 112 5.61 -19.26 -3.57
C GLN A 112 5.17 -18.02 -2.77
N GLN A 113 5.99 -16.97 -2.74
CA GLN A 113 5.62 -15.67 -2.19
C GLN A 113 4.40 -15.11 -2.93
N PHE A 114 4.47 -15.02 -4.26
CA PHE A 114 3.37 -14.54 -5.09
C PHE A 114 2.07 -15.35 -4.90
N THR A 115 2.15 -16.68 -4.93
CA THR A 115 0.98 -17.57 -4.74
C THR A 115 0.35 -17.42 -3.36
N THR A 116 1.17 -17.18 -2.34
CA THR A 116 0.67 -16.95 -0.98
C THR A 116 0.02 -15.57 -0.87
N LEU A 117 0.64 -14.54 -1.44
CA LEU A 117 0.13 -13.17 -1.45
C LEU A 117 -1.19 -13.04 -2.21
N ILE A 118 -1.30 -13.65 -3.40
CA ILE A 118 -2.55 -13.64 -4.18
C ILE A 118 -3.68 -14.37 -3.44
N ARG A 119 -3.39 -15.53 -2.84
CA ARG A 119 -4.38 -16.28 -2.06
C ARG A 119 -4.82 -15.48 -0.83
N ARG A 120 -3.88 -14.81 -0.16
CA ARG A 120 -4.17 -13.94 0.98
C ARG A 120 -5.05 -12.77 0.56
N GLN A 121 -4.69 -12.07 -0.51
CA GLN A 121 -5.44 -10.94 -1.03
C GLN A 121 -6.88 -11.33 -1.39
N ILE A 122 -7.03 -12.36 -2.23
CA ILE A 122 -8.34 -12.88 -2.62
C ILE A 122 -9.14 -13.30 -1.38
N SER A 123 -8.54 -14.05 -0.46
CA SER A 123 -9.25 -14.48 0.76
C SER A 123 -9.64 -13.31 1.66
N ASN A 124 -8.84 -12.24 1.71
CA ASN A 124 -9.15 -11.05 2.48
C ASN A 124 -10.35 -10.31 1.86
N ASP A 125 -10.30 -10.12 0.54
CA ASP A 125 -11.34 -9.43 -0.23
C ASP A 125 -12.69 -10.18 -0.17
N PHE A 126 -12.69 -11.51 -0.32
CA PHE A 126 -13.92 -12.31 -0.22
C PHE A 126 -14.45 -12.43 1.21
N ARG A 127 -13.60 -12.22 2.22
CA ARG A 127 -14.04 -12.20 3.63
C ARG A 127 -14.66 -10.88 4.03
N ASP A 128 -14.28 -9.79 3.36
CA ASP A 128 -14.91 -8.49 3.53
C ASP A 128 -16.24 -8.41 2.77
N LEU A 129 -17.18 -9.26 3.20
CA LEU A 129 -18.51 -9.38 2.61
C LEU A 129 -19.30 -8.05 2.62
N PRO A 130 -19.24 -7.21 3.67
CA PRO A 130 -19.94 -5.93 3.68
C PRO A 130 -19.52 -5.03 2.51
N THR A 131 -18.21 -4.85 2.30
CA THR A 131 -17.69 -4.02 1.20
C THR A 131 -18.07 -4.62 -0.15
N LEU A 132 -17.94 -5.94 -0.33
CA LEU A 132 -18.33 -6.62 -1.56
C LEU A 132 -19.83 -6.45 -1.88
N LEU A 133 -20.69 -6.52 -0.85
CA LEU A 133 -22.14 -6.30 -1.00
C LEU A 133 -22.45 -4.86 -1.37
N ILE A 134 -21.80 -3.89 -0.74
CA ILE A 134 -21.97 -2.46 -1.05
C ILE A 134 -21.60 -2.20 -2.52
N HIS A 135 -20.45 -2.70 -2.97
CA HIS A 135 -20.02 -2.55 -4.37
C HIS A 135 -21.00 -3.23 -5.35
N GLY A 136 -21.51 -4.41 -5.01
CA GLY A 136 -22.51 -5.10 -5.82
C GLY A 136 -23.84 -4.35 -5.91
N VAL A 137 -24.34 -3.83 -4.79
CA VAL A 137 -25.58 -3.05 -4.73
C VAL A 137 -25.42 -1.71 -5.47
N GLU A 138 -24.30 -1.02 -5.28
CA GLU A 138 -23.98 0.22 -6.00
C GLU A 138 -23.95 0.01 -7.51
N ALA A 139 -23.21 -1.01 -7.98
CA ALA A 139 -23.17 -1.38 -9.40
C ALA A 139 -24.57 -1.69 -9.96
N CYS A 140 -25.36 -2.46 -9.22
CA CYS A 140 -26.71 -2.84 -9.62
C CYS A 140 -27.62 -1.61 -9.71
N LEU A 141 -27.61 -0.73 -8.71
CA LEU A 141 -28.41 0.49 -8.71
C LEU A 141 -28.04 1.42 -9.87
N MET A 142 -26.74 1.64 -10.10
CA MET A 142 -26.27 2.47 -11.22
C MET A 142 -26.68 1.87 -12.57
N SER A 143 -26.56 0.56 -12.72
CA SER A 143 -27.00 -0.15 -13.92
C SER A 143 -28.50 -0.01 -14.16
N LEU A 144 -29.32 -0.18 -13.11
CA LEU A 144 -30.77 -0.05 -13.22
C LEU A 144 -31.19 1.38 -13.54
N ILE A 145 -30.58 2.39 -12.92
CA ILE A 145 -30.88 3.81 -13.19
C ILE A 145 -30.61 4.13 -14.67
N ILE A 146 -29.43 3.76 -15.19
CA ILE A 146 -29.07 3.99 -16.59
C ILE A 146 -29.97 3.16 -17.51
N GLY A 147 -30.21 1.89 -17.19
CA GLY A 147 -31.08 1.02 -17.96
C GLY A 147 -32.51 1.55 -18.06
N PHE A 148 -33.10 2.02 -16.95
CA PHE A 148 -34.44 2.60 -16.92
C PHE A 148 -34.52 3.96 -17.63
N LEU A 149 -33.47 4.77 -17.59
CA LEU A 149 -33.44 6.06 -18.28
C LEU A 149 -33.61 5.91 -19.80
N TYR A 150 -33.08 4.83 -20.38
CA TYR A 150 -33.19 4.53 -21.81
C TYR A 150 -34.23 3.43 -22.12
N TYR A 151 -34.98 2.98 -21.11
CA TYR A 151 -36.04 1.99 -21.26
C TYR A 151 -37.27 2.58 -21.96
N GLY A 152 -37.88 1.82 -22.87
CA GLY A 152 -39.18 2.19 -23.47
C GLY A 152 -39.16 2.61 -24.94
N HIS A 153 -38.05 2.45 -25.66
CA HIS A 153 -37.97 2.84 -27.09
C HIS A 153 -38.69 1.90 -28.08
N GLY A 154 -39.33 0.82 -27.61
CA GLY A 154 -40.25 0.01 -28.43
C GLY A 154 -39.62 -0.60 -29.69
N ALA A 155 -40.42 -0.75 -30.76
CA ALA A 155 -40.02 -1.31 -32.06
C ALA A 155 -39.22 -0.33 -32.95
N SER A 156 -39.08 0.92 -32.52
CA SER A 156 -38.31 1.95 -33.23
C SER A 156 -36.87 1.91 -32.72
N LYS A 157 -35.90 1.81 -33.62
CA LYS A 157 -34.48 1.84 -33.26
C LYS A 157 -34.16 3.14 -32.50
N LEU A 158 -33.38 3.03 -31.42
CA LEU A 158 -32.86 4.18 -30.67
C LEU A 158 -32.17 5.16 -31.64
N SER A 159 -32.37 6.47 -31.45
CA SER A 159 -31.65 7.47 -32.23
C SER A 159 -30.14 7.26 -32.06
N LEU A 160 -29.37 7.38 -33.14
CA LEU A 160 -27.91 7.21 -33.09
C LEU A 160 -27.25 8.14 -32.06
N MET A 161 -27.84 9.31 -31.80
CA MET A 161 -27.37 10.24 -30.78
C MET A 161 -27.59 9.70 -29.37
N ASP A 162 -28.75 9.10 -29.11
CA ASP A 162 -29.12 8.54 -27.80
C ASP A 162 -28.32 7.27 -27.51
N THR A 163 -28.02 6.44 -28.52
CA THR A 163 -27.15 5.26 -28.36
C THR A 163 -25.73 5.67 -27.97
N LYS A 164 -25.20 6.72 -28.61
CA LYS A 164 -23.88 7.27 -28.25
C LYS A 164 -23.89 7.86 -26.85
N ALA A 165 -24.94 8.59 -26.47
CA ALA A 165 -25.10 9.15 -25.13
C ALA A 165 -25.16 8.05 -24.06
N LEU A 166 -25.94 6.99 -24.30
CA LEU A 166 -26.04 5.84 -23.42
C LEU A 166 -24.67 5.18 -23.22
N LEU A 167 -23.97 4.84 -24.32
CA LEU A 167 -22.66 4.21 -24.25
C LEU A 167 -21.69 5.08 -23.43
N PHE A 168 -21.63 6.37 -23.73
CA PHE A 168 -20.79 7.31 -22.99
C PHE A 168 -21.12 7.34 -21.49
N MET A 169 -22.41 7.39 -21.13
CA MET A 169 -22.86 7.37 -19.74
C MET A 169 -22.50 6.06 -19.02
N ILE A 170 -22.56 4.92 -19.72
CA ILE A 170 -22.19 3.60 -19.19
C ILE A 170 -20.72 3.58 -18.76
N GLY A 171 -19.80 4.15 -19.55
CA GLY A 171 -18.39 4.16 -19.17
C GLY A 171 -18.03 5.29 -18.22
N ALA A 172 -18.62 6.47 -18.36
CA ALA A 172 -18.25 7.60 -17.52
C ALA A 172 -18.66 7.38 -16.05
N LEU A 173 -19.92 7.05 -15.79
CA LEU A 173 -20.44 6.98 -14.43
C LEU A 173 -19.74 5.91 -13.59
N ILE A 174 -19.46 4.75 -14.18
CA ILE A 174 -18.77 3.66 -13.48
C ILE A 174 -17.30 4.01 -13.16
N LEU A 175 -16.61 4.73 -14.04
CA LEU A 175 -15.20 5.10 -13.85
C LEU A 175 -15.02 6.01 -12.63
N PHE A 176 -15.92 6.96 -12.40
CA PHE A 176 -15.84 7.88 -11.26
C PHE A 176 -15.86 7.13 -9.91
N ASN A 177 -16.83 6.22 -9.72
CA ASN A 177 -16.96 5.45 -8.48
C ASN A 177 -15.74 4.54 -8.26
N VAL A 178 -15.27 3.90 -9.34
CA VAL A 178 -14.11 3.00 -9.29
C VAL A 178 -12.82 3.71 -8.84
N ILE A 179 -12.62 4.98 -9.23
CA ILE A 179 -11.45 5.75 -8.78
C ILE A 179 -11.50 5.97 -7.27
N LEU A 180 -12.66 6.34 -6.73
CA LEU A 180 -12.83 6.61 -5.31
C LEU A 180 -12.66 5.34 -4.47
N ASP A 181 -13.29 4.25 -4.89
CA ASP A 181 -13.20 2.95 -4.22
C ASP A 181 -11.73 2.45 -4.16
N VAL A 182 -11.09 2.33 -5.32
CA VAL A 182 -9.69 1.84 -5.40
C VAL A 182 -8.73 2.73 -4.63
N THR A 183 -8.92 4.05 -4.69
CA THR A 183 -8.07 4.99 -3.93
C THR A 183 -8.26 4.79 -2.43
N THR A 184 -9.50 4.62 -1.96
CA THR A 184 -9.81 4.38 -0.54
C THR A 184 -9.17 3.08 -0.05
N LYS A 185 -9.36 1.99 -0.79
CA LYS A 185 -8.79 0.67 -0.47
C LYS A 185 -7.25 0.67 -0.52
N CYS A 186 -6.65 1.40 -1.45
CA CYS A 186 -5.20 1.52 -1.53
C CYS A 186 -4.62 2.25 -0.30
N HIS A 187 -5.26 3.34 0.15
CA HIS A 187 -4.80 4.11 1.31
C HIS A 187 -5.03 3.38 2.64
N SER A 188 -6.11 2.62 2.80
CA SER A 188 -6.37 1.84 4.02
C SER A 188 -5.34 0.73 4.24
N GLU A 189 -4.93 0.04 3.16
CA GLU A 189 -3.97 -1.06 3.20
C GLU A 189 -2.51 -0.61 3.20
N ARG A 190 -2.25 0.69 3.04
CA ARG A 190 -0.90 1.21 2.84
C ARG A 190 0.01 1.04 4.06
N ALA A 191 -0.53 1.06 5.28
CA ALA A 191 0.27 0.83 6.48
C ALA A 191 0.98 -0.54 6.42
N MET A 192 0.28 -1.57 5.94
CA MET A 192 0.81 -2.91 5.80
C MET A 192 1.94 -2.98 4.76
N LEU A 193 1.86 -2.17 3.70
CA LEU A 193 2.91 -2.06 2.69
C LEU A 193 4.25 -1.54 3.25
N TYR A 194 4.26 -0.76 4.33
CA TYR A 194 5.51 -0.28 4.93
C TYR A 194 6.14 -1.28 5.90
N TYR A 195 5.33 -1.98 6.70
CA TYR A 195 5.85 -2.91 7.70
C TYR A 195 6.40 -4.22 7.09
N GLU A 196 5.70 -4.81 6.12
CA GLU A 196 6.06 -6.14 5.62
C GLU A 196 7.42 -6.21 4.84
N PRO A 197 7.84 -5.18 4.08
CA PRO A 197 9.17 -5.15 3.48
C PRO A 197 10.31 -4.92 4.49
N GLU A 198 10.06 -4.21 5.60
CA GLU A 198 11.07 -4.00 6.66
C GLU A 198 11.45 -5.33 7.31
N ASP A 199 10.47 -6.21 7.52
CA ASP A 199 10.66 -7.58 8.02
C ASP A 199 11.27 -8.54 6.98
N ARG A 200 11.53 -8.09 5.75
CA ARG A 200 12.05 -8.87 4.62
C ARG A 200 11.22 -10.14 4.31
N LEU A 201 9.92 -10.10 4.56
CA LEU A 201 9.01 -11.23 4.31
C LEU A 201 8.82 -11.49 2.81
N TYR A 202 8.78 -10.42 1.99
CA TYR A 202 8.67 -10.50 0.53
C TYR A 202 9.19 -9.22 -0.16
N THR A 203 9.49 -9.31 -1.45
CA THR A 203 9.91 -8.18 -2.30
C THR A 203 8.70 -7.38 -2.82
N ALA A 204 8.86 -6.07 -3.05
CA ALA A 204 7.78 -5.20 -3.54
C ALA A 204 7.15 -5.63 -4.88
N GLY A 205 7.92 -6.25 -5.79
CA GLY A 205 7.43 -6.68 -7.11
C GLY A 205 6.28 -7.69 -7.05
N PRO A 206 6.48 -8.89 -6.45
CA PRO A 206 5.43 -9.88 -6.27
C PRO A 206 4.16 -9.35 -5.60
N TYR A 207 4.29 -8.43 -4.64
CA TYR A 207 3.15 -7.79 -3.98
C TYR A 207 2.32 -6.94 -4.94
N PHE A 208 2.97 -6.10 -5.76
CA PHE A 208 2.27 -5.26 -6.71
C PHE A 208 1.47 -6.09 -7.74
N VAL A 209 2.10 -7.14 -8.28
CA VAL A 209 1.44 -8.05 -9.23
C VAL A 209 0.30 -8.82 -8.55
N ALA A 210 0.51 -9.29 -7.31
CA ALA A 210 -0.52 -9.99 -6.55
C ALA A 210 -1.73 -9.09 -6.24
N LYS A 211 -1.50 -7.80 -5.98
CA LYS A 211 -2.56 -6.83 -5.72
C LYS A 211 -3.40 -6.55 -6.98
N ILE A 212 -2.77 -6.37 -8.13
CA ILE A 212 -3.48 -6.18 -9.42
C ILE A 212 -4.31 -7.41 -9.78
N LEU A 213 -3.71 -8.60 -9.70
CA LEU A 213 -4.38 -9.85 -10.06
C LEU A 213 -5.43 -10.26 -9.03
N GLY A 214 -5.22 -9.94 -7.74
CA GLY A 214 -6.12 -10.30 -6.65
C GLY A 214 -7.45 -9.57 -6.71
N ALA A 215 -7.46 -8.37 -7.29
CA ALA A 215 -8.67 -7.59 -7.53
C ALA A 215 -9.48 -8.04 -8.76
N LEU A 216 -8.95 -8.92 -9.62
CA LEU A 216 -9.62 -9.35 -10.85
C LEU A 216 -10.98 -10.06 -10.62
N PRO A 217 -11.12 -10.98 -9.65
CA PRO A 217 -12.41 -11.66 -9.43
C PRO A 217 -13.52 -10.69 -9.02
N GLU A 218 -13.21 -9.76 -8.09
CA GLU A 218 -14.12 -8.69 -7.66
C GLU A 218 -14.49 -7.79 -8.86
N HIS A 219 -13.50 -7.41 -9.65
CA HIS A 219 -13.67 -6.60 -10.84
C HIS A 219 -14.58 -7.27 -11.90
N CYS A 220 -14.38 -8.55 -12.18
CA CYS A 220 -15.21 -9.30 -13.11
C CYS A 220 -16.66 -9.37 -12.63
N ALA A 221 -16.89 -9.67 -11.34
CA ALA A 221 -18.23 -9.71 -10.77
C ALA A 221 -18.92 -8.34 -10.87
N TYR A 222 -18.20 -7.26 -10.53
CA TYR A 222 -18.70 -5.89 -10.62
C TYR A 222 -19.16 -5.51 -12.03
N ILE A 223 -18.38 -5.86 -13.06
CA ILE A 223 -18.74 -5.55 -14.46
C ILE A 223 -19.89 -6.42 -14.95
N ILE A 224 -20.00 -7.68 -14.52
CA ILE A 224 -21.16 -8.52 -14.87
C ILE A 224 -22.45 -7.93 -14.29
N ILE A 225 -22.42 -7.57 -13.00
CA ILE A 225 -23.59 -6.99 -12.30
C ILE A 225 -23.99 -5.65 -12.92
N TYR A 226 -23.02 -4.85 -13.36
CA TYR A 226 -23.28 -3.55 -13.98
C TYR A 226 -23.67 -3.63 -15.47
N GLY A 227 -22.97 -4.46 -16.24
CA GLY A 227 -23.10 -4.51 -17.70
C GLY A 227 -24.34 -5.29 -18.16
N MET A 228 -24.68 -6.38 -17.46
CA MET A 228 -25.81 -7.23 -17.85
C MET A 228 -27.14 -6.47 -17.86
N PRO A 229 -27.63 -5.88 -16.75
CA PRO A 229 -28.96 -5.28 -16.73
C PRO A 229 -29.06 -4.09 -17.69
N THR A 230 -27.99 -3.28 -17.79
CA THR A 230 -27.95 -2.11 -18.66
C THR A 230 -28.11 -2.48 -20.14
N TYR A 231 -27.43 -3.55 -20.59
CA TYR A 231 -27.49 -4.00 -21.97
C TYR A 231 -28.90 -4.48 -22.38
N TRP A 232 -29.54 -5.26 -21.50
CA TRP A 232 -30.88 -5.80 -21.75
C TRP A 232 -31.97 -4.72 -21.63
N LEU A 233 -31.89 -3.83 -20.65
CA LEU A 233 -32.88 -2.77 -20.44
C LEU A 233 -32.86 -1.73 -21.55
N ALA A 234 -31.68 -1.38 -22.06
CA ALA A 234 -31.55 -0.43 -23.16
C ALA A 234 -31.79 -1.05 -24.54
N ASN A 235 -32.13 -2.34 -24.61
CA ASN A 235 -32.48 -3.08 -25.84
C ASN A 235 -31.42 -2.91 -26.95
N LEU A 236 -30.14 -3.08 -26.59
CA LEU A 236 -29.03 -3.09 -27.54
C LEU A 236 -29.13 -4.32 -28.46
N ARG A 237 -28.40 -4.29 -29.59
CA ARG A 237 -28.44 -5.35 -30.62
C ARG A 237 -28.27 -6.76 -30.00
N PRO A 238 -29.27 -7.65 -30.03
CA PRO A 238 -29.28 -8.92 -29.27
C PRO A 238 -28.38 -10.03 -29.88
N SER A 239 -27.32 -9.67 -30.61
CA SER A 239 -26.36 -10.61 -31.18
C SER A 239 -25.23 -10.90 -30.18
N PRO A 240 -24.74 -12.15 -30.08
CA PRO A 240 -23.70 -12.52 -29.11
C PRO A 240 -22.35 -11.80 -29.36
N GLU A 241 -22.03 -11.47 -30.61
CA GLU A 241 -20.78 -10.81 -30.99
C GLU A 241 -20.67 -9.36 -30.45
N PRO A 242 -21.61 -8.44 -30.74
CA PRO A 242 -21.56 -7.08 -30.19
C PRO A 242 -21.78 -7.05 -28.67
N PHE A 243 -22.47 -8.03 -28.10
CA PHE A 243 -22.60 -8.19 -26.65
C PHE A 243 -21.23 -8.44 -26.00
N LEU A 244 -20.49 -9.44 -26.48
CA LEU A 244 -19.16 -9.78 -25.96
C LEU A 244 -18.16 -8.65 -26.19
N LEU A 245 -18.21 -7.99 -27.35
CA LEU A 245 -17.33 -6.85 -27.64
C LEU A 245 -17.62 -5.70 -26.68
N HIS A 246 -18.88 -5.31 -26.49
CA HIS A 246 -19.25 -4.27 -25.53
C HIS A 246 -18.80 -4.60 -24.11
N PHE A 247 -19.01 -5.84 -23.67
CA PHE A 247 -18.61 -6.28 -22.34
C PHE A 247 -17.09 -6.25 -22.14
N LEU A 248 -16.32 -6.79 -23.10
CA LEU A 248 -14.85 -6.78 -23.08
C LEU A 248 -14.30 -5.36 -23.06
N LEU A 249 -14.94 -4.49 -23.83
CA LEU A 249 -14.59 -3.09 -23.96
C LEU A 249 -14.81 -2.39 -22.61
N VAL A 250 -16.01 -2.42 -22.04
CA VAL A 250 -16.29 -1.89 -20.69
C VAL A 250 -15.32 -2.48 -19.64
N TRP A 251 -15.04 -3.78 -19.72
CA TRP A 251 -14.08 -4.43 -18.83
C TRP A 251 -12.69 -3.81 -18.91
N LEU A 252 -12.16 -3.62 -20.12
CA LEU A 252 -10.84 -3.05 -20.33
C LEU A 252 -10.75 -1.58 -19.87
N ALA A 253 -11.79 -0.77 -20.13
CA ALA A 253 -11.80 0.63 -19.67
C ALA A 253 -11.79 0.72 -18.15
N VAL A 254 -12.62 -0.06 -17.48
CA VAL A 254 -12.66 -0.07 -16.02
C VAL A 254 -11.36 -0.63 -15.45
N PHE A 255 -10.75 -1.65 -16.08
CA PHE A 255 -9.44 -2.17 -15.68
C PHE A 255 -8.33 -1.10 -15.79
N CYS A 256 -8.28 -0.37 -16.91
CA CYS A 256 -7.35 0.74 -17.12
C CYS A 256 -7.55 1.86 -16.08
N CYS A 257 -8.80 2.19 -15.77
CA CYS A 257 -9.13 3.17 -14.74
C CYS A 257 -8.67 2.71 -13.34
N ARG A 258 -8.86 1.43 -13.00
CA ARG A 258 -8.37 0.85 -11.74
C ARG A 258 -6.85 0.94 -11.63
N THR A 259 -6.10 0.58 -12.67
CA THR A 259 -4.63 0.66 -12.65
C THR A 259 -4.14 2.11 -12.57
N MET A 260 -4.80 3.04 -13.24
CA MET A 260 -4.54 4.47 -13.11
C MET A 260 -4.77 4.94 -11.66
N ALA A 261 -5.90 4.58 -11.05
CA ALA A 261 -6.21 4.95 -9.66
C ALA A 261 -5.17 4.37 -8.68
N LEU A 262 -4.75 3.11 -8.87
CA LEU A 262 -3.67 2.50 -8.07
C LEU A 262 -2.33 3.24 -8.24
N CYS A 263 -1.99 3.66 -9.46
CA CYS A 263 -0.76 4.43 -9.71
C CYS A 263 -0.78 5.78 -8.99
N VAL A 264 -1.91 6.50 -9.08
CA VAL A 264 -2.10 7.79 -8.39
C VAL A 264 -2.12 7.62 -6.87
N ALA A 265 -2.75 6.56 -6.36
CA ALA A 265 -2.77 6.25 -4.94
C ALA A 265 -1.39 5.87 -4.39
N ALA A 266 -0.56 5.19 -5.19
CA ALA A 266 0.81 4.85 -4.83
C ALA A 266 1.77 6.05 -4.86
N LEU A 267 1.55 7.01 -5.77
CA LEU A 267 2.42 8.17 -5.94
C LEU A 267 2.19 9.23 -4.85
N LEU A 268 0.95 9.41 -4.37
CA LEU A 268 0.60 10.49 -3.44
C LEU A 268 0.46 10.03 -1.98
N PRO A 269 0.93 10.83 -1.01
CA PRO A 269 1.00 10.43 0.41
C PRO A 269 -0.33 10.57 1.16
N THR A 270 -1.32 11.29 0.64
CA THR A 270 -2.60 11.50 1.34
C THR A 270 -3.79 11.13 0.47
N PHE A 271 -4.82 10.57 1.10
CA PHE A 271 -6.06 10.16 0.43
C PHE A 271 -6.70 11.32 -0.35
N HIS A 272 -6.83 12.49 0.26
CA HIS A 272 -7.45 13.66 -0.37
C HIS A 272 -6.70 14.11 -1.63
N MET A 273 -5.37 14.09 -1.61
CA MET A 273 -4.56 14.46 -2.77
C MET A 273 -4.70 13.42 -3.89
N SER A 274 -4.64 12.12 -3.56
CA SER A 274 -4.83 11.05 -4.55
C SER A 274 -6.22 11.10 -5.18
N ALA A 275 -7.26 11.28 -4.38
CA ALA A 275 -8.64 11.35 -4.87
C ALA A 275 -8.84 12.59 -5.76
N PHE A 276 -8.28 13.75 -5.38
CA PHE A 276 -8.35 14.95 -6.20
C PHE A 276 -7.62 14.76 -7.54
N PHE A 277 -6.39 14.26 -7.52
CA PHE A 277 -5.59 14.07 -8.73
C PHE A 277 -6.19 12.99 -9.65
N GLY A 278 -6.67 11.88 -9.08
CA GLY A 278 -7.36 10.82 -9.82
C GLY A 278 -8.63 11.33 -10.50
N ASN A 279 -9.44 12.11 -9.79
CA ASN A 279 -10.64 12.73 -10.36
C ASN A 279 -10.33 13.84 -11.37
N ALA A 280 -9.27 14.61 -11.16
CA ALA A 280 -8.83 15.62 -12.13
C ALA A 280 -8.42 14.97 -13.46
N LEU A 281 -7.60 13.91 -13.41
CA LEU A 281 -7.22 13.12 -14.59
C LEU A 281 -8.44 12.51 -15.28
N TYR A 282 -9.35 11.91 -14.51
CA TYR A 282 -10.60 11.37 -15.05
C TYR A 282 -11.46 12.43 -15.72
N THR A 283 -11.62 13.60 -15.09
CA THR A 283 -12.40 14.71 -15.65
C THR A 283 -11.78 15.21 -16.96
N SER A 284 -10.45 15.27 -17.05
CA SER A 284 -9.75 15.59 -18.31
C SER A 284 -10.03 14.58 -19.42
N PHE A 285 -10.05 13.27 -19.11
CA PHE A 285 -10.40 12.24 -20.09
C PHE A 285 -11.89 12.23 -20.44
N TYR A 286 -12.76 12.52 -19.47
CA TYR A 286 -14.20 12.61 -19.66
C TYR A 286 -14.58 13.74 -20.62
N LEU A 287 -13.97 14.92 -20.47
CA LEU A 287 -14.21 16.07 -21.35
C LEU A 287 -13.71 15.83 -22.78
N THR A 288 -12.64 15.05 -22.95
CA THR A 288 -12.05 14.75 -24.26
C THR A 288 -12.66 13.51 -24.94
N GLY A 289 -13.65 12.85 -24.33
CA GLY A 289 -14.27 11.62 -24.83
C GLY A 289 -15.16 11.74 -26.08
N GLY A 290 -15.10 12.86 -26.82
CA GLY A 290 -15.75 13.04 -28.13
C GLY A 290 -17.27 13.25 -28.14
N PHE A 291 -17.98 12.88 -27.06
CA PHE A 291 -19.43 13.12 -26.94
C PHE A 291 -19.76 14.56 -26.51
N LEU A 292 -19.03 15.12 -25.53
CA LEU A 292 -19.29 16.46 -25.00
C LEU A 292 -18.71 17.58 -25.86
N ILE A 293 -17.56 17.33 -26.49
CA ILE A 293 -16.84 18.28 -27.34
C ILE A 293 -16.51 17.56 -28.64
N SER A 294 -16.89 18.16 -29.77
CA SER A 294 -16.46 17.65 -31.09
C SER A 294 -14.95 17.86 -31.23
N LEU A 295 -14.24 16.77 -31.51
CA LEU A 295 -12.77 16.75 -31.60
C LEU A 295 -12.23 17.39 -32.90
N ASP A 296 -13.11 17.80 -33.81
CA ASP A 296 -12.78 18.56 -35.02
C ASP A 296 -12.32 20.00 -34.71
N ASN A 297 -12.39 20.44 -33.46
CA ASN A 297 -11.94 21.77 -33.06
C ASN A 297 -10.40 21.80 -32.91
N PRO A 298 -9.67 22.66 -33.62
CA PRO A 298 -8.20 22.62 -33.67
C PRO A 298 -7.50 22.82 -32.31
N TRP A 299 -8.15 23.45 -31.33
CA TRP A 299 -7.60 23.67 -29.99
C TRP A 299 -7.48 22.39 -29.13
N THR A 300 -8.26 21.35 -29.43
CA THR A 300 -8.20 20.07 -28.69
C THR A 300 -7.10 19.12 -29.19
N GLY A 301 -6.50 19.39 -30.36
CA GLY A 301 -5.46 18.55 -30.94
C GLY A 301 -4.07 18.71 -30.32
N GLU A 302 -3.78 19.85 -29.69
CA GLU A 302 -2.42 20.18 -29.20
C GLU A 302 -2.27 20.11 -27.67
N ALA A 303 -3.36 20.18 -26.90
CA ALA A 303 -3.29 20.38 -25.44
C ALA A 303 -3.20 19.10 -24.59
N CYS A 304 -3.51 17.91 -25.13
CA CYS A 304 -3.45 16.66 -24.39
C CYS A 304 -2.99 15.54 -25.33
N SER A 305 -2.06 14.69 -24.86
CA SER A 305 -1.50 13.54 -25.58
C SER A 305 -2.47 12.97 -26.63
N PRO A 306 -2.26 13.25 -27.94
CA PRO A 306 -3.25 12.92 -28.96
C PRO A 306 -3.44 11.42 -29.10
N HIS A 307 -2.53 10.59 -28.58
CA HIS A 307 -2.62 9.14 -28.66
C HIS A 307 -3.48 8.51 -27.55
N LEU A 308 -3.45 9.04 -26.32
CA LEU A 308 -4.26 8.50 -25.21
C LEU A 308 -5.74 8.86 -25.36
N VAL A 309 -6.02 10.09 -25.78
CA VAL A 309 -7.39 10.57 -26.04
C VAL A 309 -8.02 9.82 -27.21
N LYS A 310 -7.27 9.62 -28.31
CA LYS A 310 -7.75 8.85 -29.48
C LYS A 310 -8.03 7.38 -29.16
N LEU A 311 -7.33 6.78 -28.19
CA LEU A 311 -7.61 5.42 -27.72
C LEU A 311 -8.95 5.33 -26.99
N PHE A 312 -9.24 6.33 -26.14
CA PHE A 312 -10.51 6.43 -25.42
C PHE A 312 -11.67 6.79 -26.35
N GLU A 313 -11.43 7.56 -27.40
CA GLU A 313 -12.40 7.86 -28.45
C GLU A 313 -12.67 6.66 -29.36
N ALA A 314 -11.62 5.98 -29.83
CA ALA A 314 -11.72 4.77 -30.66
C ALA A 314 -12.53 3.69 -29.95
N PHE A 315 -12.42 3.60 -28.64
CA PHE A 315 -13.20 2.71 -27.79
C PHE A 315 -14.72 2.98 -27.89
N TRP A 316 -15.15 4.23 -27.77
CA TRP A 316 -16.56 4.61 -27.89
C TRP A 316 -17.07 4.49 -29.32
N ILE A 317 -16.24 4.85 -30.29
CA ILE A 317 -16.55 4.75 -31.71
C ILE A 317 -16.68 3.27 -32.13
N LEU A 318 -15.77 2.39 -31.71
CA LEU A 318 -15.85 0.95 -31.98
C LEU A 318 -17.07 0.32 -31.32
N SER A 319 -17.40 0.72 -30.08
CA SER A 319 -18.62 0.25 -29.41
C SER A 319 -19.89 0.73 -30.10
N ALA A 320 -19.92 1.96 -30.62
CA ALA A 320 -21.05 2.51 -31.35
C ALA A 320 -21.17 1.89 -32.76
N LEU A 321 -20.05 1.67 -33.45
CA LEU A 321 -19.99 1.02 -34.75
C LEU A 321 -20.39 -0.46 -34.70
N ALA A 322 -20.05 -1.17 -33.62
CA ALA A 322 -20.50 -2.54 -33.40
C ALA A 322 -22.05 -2.65 -33.27
N GLN A 323 -22.73 -1.55 -32.97
CA GLN A 323 -24.18 -1.48 -32.80
C GLN A 323 -24.94 -0.92 -34.00
N GLY A 324 -24.28 -0.14 -34.87
CA GLY A 324 -24.78 0.33 -36.17
C GLY A 324 -24.99 -0.80 -37.16
#